data_AF-A0A0Z8F5A2-F1
#
_entry.id   AF-A0A0Z8F5A2-F1
#
_cell.length_a   1.000
_cell.length_b   1.000
_cell.length_c   1.000
_cell.angle_alpha   90.00
_cell.angle_beta   90.00
_cell.angle_gamma   90.00
#
_symmetry.space_group_name_H-M   'P 1'
#
loop_
_entity.id
_entity.type
_entity.pdbx_description
1 polymer ?
#
loop_
_entity_poly.entity_id
_entity_poly.type
_entity_poly.pdbx_seq_one_letter_code
_entity_poly.pdbx_strand_id
1 'polypeptide(L)'
;MNILFICLIISYQIWNYLLIIPLYLILRFINYEICRLLGYYALDEMGRFGYGTKEVLYPRFRKIEQVYRKKYNQRSRKHQLLYYAGFVMIHSVGFPCLLLITMVVVEVARLLIGENAGEVIIGVSIMSILLLFTLVYGKLQSYKRNYAKWFNLEIIMWEHGHPVFREKKRE
;
A
#
# COMPACT_ATOMS: atom_id res chain seq x y z
N MET A 1 29.54 -3.64 22.98
CA MET A 1 28.15 -3.85 22.51
C MET A 1 28.22 -4.75 21.28
N ASN A 2 27.65 -5.95 21.34
CA ASN A 2 27.93 -7.04 20.40
C ASN A 2 27.27 -6.77 19.04
N ILE A 3 27.96 -6.97 17.90
CA ILE A 3 27.44 -6.70 16.54
C ILE A 3 26.11 -7.45 16.31
N LEU A 4 26.03 -8.68 16.82
CA LEU A 4 24.81 -9.51 16.83
C LEU A 4 23.61 -8.82 17.52
N PHE A 5 23.85 -8.07 18.59
CA PHE A 5 22.81 -7.34 19.33
C PHE A 5 22.33 -6.11 18.56
N ILE A 6 23.24 -5.42 17.86
CA ILE A 6 22.92 -4.28 16.99
C ILE A 6 22.10 -4.77 15.78
N CYS A 7 22.49 -5.88 15.14
CA CYS A 7 21.73 -6.49 14.06
C CYS A 7 20.34 -6.95 14.51
N LEU A 8 20.19 -7.47 15.74
CA LEU A 8 18.90 -7.86 16.32
C LEU A 8 17.98 -6.66 16.56
N ILE A 9 18.53 -5.54 17.05
CA ILE A 9 17.77 -4.30 17.27
C ILE A 9 17.35 -3.67 15.94
N ILE A 10 18.25 -3.61 14.96
CA ILE A 10 17.96 -3.09 13.61
C ILE A 10 16.92 -3.98 12.91
N SER A 11 17.08 -5.31 12.99
CA SER A 11 16.09 -6.29 12.54
C SER A 11 14.72 -6.04 13.19
N TYR A 12 14.66 -5.90 14.52
CA TYR A 12 13.43 -5.66 15.26
C TYR A 12 12.76 -4.32 14.90
N GLN A 13 13.53 -3.25 14.74
CA GLN A 13 13.00 -1.95 14.31
C GLN A 13 12.49 -2.00 12.87
N ILE A 14 13.24 -2.61 11.96
CA ILE A 14 12.82 -2.82 10.57
C ILE A 14 11.53 -3.64 10.53
N TRP A 15 11.43 -4.72 11.29
CA TRP A 15 10.21 -5.51 11.41
C TRP A 15 9.03 -4.72 11.98
N ASN A 16 9.24 -3.84 12.96
CA ASN A 16 8.19 -2.95 13.46
C ASN A 16 7.71 -1.97 12.38
N TYR A 17 8.62 -1.33 11.64
CA TYR A 17 8.25 -0.45 10.53
C TYR A 17 7.55 -1.21 9.39
N LEU A 18 7.97 -2.45 9.13
CA LEU A 18 7.36 -3.33 8.14
C LEU A 18 5.97 -3.82 8.54
N LEU A 19 5.69 -3.98 9.84
CA LEU A 19 4.37 -4.36 10.35
C LEU A 19 3.40 -3.17 10.45
N ILE A 20 3.91 -1.95 10.58
CA ILE A 20 3.08 -0.73 10.62
C ILE A 20 2.32 -0.52 9.31
N ILE A 21 2.93 -0.79 8.15
CA ILE A 21 2.27 -0.54 6.85
C ILE A 21 1.04 -1.46 6.64
N PRO A 22 1.15 -2.79 6.81
CA PRO A 22 -0.01 -3.69 6.72
C PRO A 22 -1.07 -3.36 7.77
N LEU A 23 -0.65 -3.09 9.01
CA LEU A 23 -1.56 -2.72 10.09
C LEU A 23 -2.31 -1.43 9.78
N TYR A 24 -1.62 -0.41 9.28
CA TYR A 24 -2.22 0.85 8.83
C TYR A 24 -3.25 0.61 7.71
N LEU A 25 -2.93 -0.21 6.70
CA LEU A 25 -3.84 -0.52 5.61
C LEU A 25 -5.10 -1.25 6.09
N ILE A 26 -4.96 -2.20 7.02
CA ILE A 26 -6.08 -2.93 7.63
C ILE A 26 -6.94 -1.98 8.47
N LEU A 27 -6.33 -1.19 9.36
CA LEU A 27 -7.04 -0.21 10.19
C LEU A 27 -7.74 0.83 9.33
N ARG A 28 -7.13 1.28 8.23
CA ARG A 28 -7.75 2.18 7.27
C ARG A 28 -9.00 1.56 6.64
N PHE A 29 -8.94 0.30 6.22
CA PHE A 29 -10.11 -0.40 5.69
C PHE A 29 -11.24 -0.53 6.73
N ILE A 30 -10.90 -0.91 7.97
CA ILE A 30 -11.85 -1.01 9.08
C ILE A 30 -12.48 0.36 9.36
N ASN A 31 -11.67 1.42 9.44
CA ASN A 31 -12.15 2.78 9.69
C ASN A 31 -13.16 3.23 8.63
N TYR A 32 -12.91 2.95 7.35
CA TYR A 32 -13.87 3.27 6.30
C TYR A 32 -15.18 2.48 6.41
N GLU A 33 -15.13 1.22 6.84
CA GLU A 33 -16.35 0.45 7.10
C GLU A 33 -17.12 0.99 8.29
N ILE A 34 -16.44 1.39 9.38
CA ILE A 34 -17.07 2.05 10.54
C ILE A 34 -17.76 3.35 10.10
N CYS A 35 -17.09 4.20 9.32
CA CYS A 35 -17.70 5.42 8.80
C CYS A 35 -18.99 5.13 8.00
N ARG A 36 -18.99 4.05 7.20
CA ARG A 36 -20.18 3.63 6.45
C ARG A 36 -21.31 3.14 7.34
N LEU A 37 -20.99 2.43 8.43
CA LEU A 37 -21.99 2.06 9.44
C LEU A 37 -22.63 3.30 10.08
N LEU A 38 -21.84 4.36 10.30
CA LEU A 38 -22.33 5.65 10.79
C LEU A 38 -23.07 6.47 9.73
N GLY A 39 -23.21 5.96 8.50
CA GLY A 39 -23.94 6.64 7.42
C GLY A 39 -23.11 7.65 6.62
N TYR A 40 -21.78 7.57 6.70
CA TYR A 40 -20.86 8.45 5.97
C TYR A 40 -19.92 7.65 5.06
N TYR A 41 -19.44 8.27 3.99
CA TYR A 41 -18.31 7.76 3.22
C TYR A 41 -17.27 8.86 3.05
N ALA A 42 -16.00 8.50 3.06
CA ALA A 42 -14.94 9.48 2.83
C ALA A 42 -14.80 9.78 1.33
N LEU A 43 -14.51 11.04 1.05
CA LEU A 43 -14.28 11.55 -0.30
C LEU A 43 -12.82 11.37 -0.67
N ASP A 44 -12.55 11.21 -1.97
CA ASP A 44 -11.19 11.16 -2.50
C ASP A 44 -10.48 12.53 -2.33
N GLU A 45 -11.24 13.62 -2.25
CA GLU A 45 -10.70 14.96 -2.03
C GLU A 45 -10.50 15.26 -0.54
N MET A 46 -9.24 15.52 -0.18
CA MET A 46 -8.90 16.05 1.14
C MET A 46 -9.44 17.47 1.33
N GLY A 47 -9.93 17.76 2.52
CA GLY A 47 -10.20 19.11 2.97
C GLY A 47 -8.89 19.80 3.36
N ARG A 48 -8.86 21.12 3.22
CA ARG A 48 -7.71 21.95 3.59
C ARG A 48 -8.13 22.87 4.72
N PHE A 49 -7.31 22.92 5.77
CA PHE A 49 -7.47 23.85 6.87
C PHE A 49 -6.15 24.61 7.06
N GLY A 50 -6.20 25.94 6.98
CA GLY A 50 -5.01 26.81 7.05
C GLY A 50 -4.93 27.81 5.90
N TYR A 51 -3.87 28.62 5.88
CA TYR A 51 -3.62 29.63 4.86
C TYR A 51 -2.12 29.67 4.51
N GLY A 52 -1.78 29.78 3.22
CA GLY A 52 -0.40 29.85 2.74
C GLY A 52 0.35 28.51 2.81
N THR A 53 1.57 28.51 3.34
CA THR A 53 2.46 27.32 3.38
C THR A 53 2.16 26.33 4.52
N LYS A 54 1.18 26.62 5.38
CA LYS A 54 0.76 25.77 6.50
C LYS A 54 -0.67 25.28 6.30
N GLU A 55 -0.88 24.46 5.28
CA GLU A 55 -2.15 23.75 5.06
C GLU A 55 -2.11 22.37 5.73
N VAL A 56 -3.08 22.11 6.61
CA VAL A 56 -3.35 20.77 7.14
C VAL A 56 -4.41 20.11 6.28
N LEU A 57 -4.07 18.94 5.73
CA LEU A 57 -5.00 18.10 4.97
C LEU A 57 -5.76 17.18 5.91
N TYR A 58 -7.09 17.16 5.79
CA TYR A 58 -7.95 16.27 6.56
C TYR A 58 -8.92 15.51 5.65
N PRO A 59 -9.29 14.26 5.98
CA PRO A 59 -10.26 13.51 5.20
C PRO A 59 -11.64 14.17 5.31
N ARG A 60 -12.29 14.40 4.15
CA ARG A 60 -13.68 14.86 4.12
C ARG A 60 -14.62 13.68 4.06
N PHE A 61 -15.71 13.78 4.81
CA PHE A 61 -16.78 12.79 4.84
C PHE A 61 -18.06 13.40 4.31
N ARG A 62 -18.82 12.63 3.53
CA ARG A 62 -20.17 12.99 3.08
C ARG A 62 -21.16 11.96 3.58
N LYS A 63 -22.36 12.43 3.93
CA LYS A 63 -23.49 11.55 4.26
C LYS A 63 -23.81 10.66 3.06
N ILE A 64 -24.07 9.38 3.31
CA ILE A 64 -24.43 8.42 2.27
C ILE A 64 -25.79 8.79 1.66
N GLU A 65 -25.77 9.13 0.38
CA GLU A 65 -26.97 9.35 -0.41
C GLU A 65 -27.60 8.00 -0.84
N GLN A 66 -28.90 7.99 -1.13
CA GLN A 66 -29.61 6.77 -1.55
C GLN A 66 -29.01 6.14 -2.81
N VAL A 67 -28.56 6.98 -3.76
CA VAL A 67 -27.94 6.53 -5.02
C VAL A 67 -26.62 5.80 -4.73
N TYR A 68 -25.75 6.38 -3.89
CA TYR A 68 -24.50 5.75 -3.46
C TYR A 68 -24.78 4.43 -2.75
N ARG A 69 -25.72 4.41 -1.79
CA ARG A 69 -26.08 3.20 -1.04
C ARG A 69 -26.54 2.08 -1.96
N LYS A 70 -27.42 2.39 -2.93
CA LYS A 70 -27.94 1.42 -3.89
C LYS A 70 -26.81 0.83 -4.73
N LYS A 71 -25.86 1.66 -5.19
CA LYS A 71 -24.70 1.23 -5.97
C LYS A 71 -23.75 0.37 -5.14
N TYR A 72 -23.39 0.83 -3.95
CA TYR A 72 -22.46 0.15 -3.05
C TYR A 72 -22.96 -1.20 -2.52
N ASN A 73 -24.28 -1.35 -2.38
CA ASN A 73 -24.89 -2.62 -1.97
C ASN A 73 -24.83 -3.71 -3.06
N GLN A 74 -24.56 -3.34 -4.32
CA GLN A 74 -24.36 -4.31 -5.39
C GLN A 74 -22.94 -4.92 -5.39
N ARG A 75 -22.06 -4.48 -4.48
CA ARG A 75 -20.69 -4.96 -4.44
C ARG A 75 -20.61 -6.44 -4.05
N SER A 76 -19.66 -7.16 -4.62
CA SER A 76 -19.29 -8.48 -4.13
C SER A 76 -18.37 -8.32 -2.92
N ARG A 77 -18.90 -8.54 -1.72
CA ARG A 77 -18.13 -8.45 -0.46
C ARG A 77 -16.94 -9.41 -0.45
N LYS A 78 -17.13 -10.62 -0.99
CA LYS A 78 -16.08 -11.64 -1.11
C LYS A 78 -14.90 -11.13 -1.95
N HIS A 79 -15.18 -10.63 -3.15
CA HIS A 79 -14.12 -10.14 -4.02
C HIS A 79 -13.47 -8.85 -3.50
N GLN A 80 -14.21 -8.02 -2.77
CA GLN A 80 -13.63 -6.85 -2.11
C GLN A 80 -12.65 -7.28 -1.01
N LEU A 81 -13.03 -8.24 -0.17
CA LEU A 81 -12.15 -8.78 0.87
C LEU A 81 -10.89 -9.42 0.28
N LEU A 82 -11.04 -10.29 -0.72
CA LEU A 82 -9.92 -10.95 -1.38
C LEU A 82 -8.99 -9.94 -2.07
N TYR A 83 -9.57 -8.91 -2.70
CA TYR A 83 -8.79 -7.85 -3.32
C TYR A 83 -7.94 -7.11 -2.29
N TYR A 84 -8.53 -6.68 -1.17
CA TYR A 84 -7.83 -5.97 -0.12
C TYR A 84 -6.78 -6.85 0.57
N ALA A 85 -7.08 -8.13 0.82
CA ALA A 85 -6.12 -9.08 1.37
C ALA A 85 -4.89 -9.23 0.46
N GLY A 86 -5.09 -9.41 -0.84
CA GLY A 86 -3.98 -9.46 -1.80
C GLY A 86 -3.24 -8.13 -1.92
N PHE A 87 -3.93 -6.99 -1.86
CA PHE A 87 -3.30 -5.66 -1.87
C PHE A 87 -2.38 -5.44 -0.65
N VAL A 88 -2.86 -5.82 0.54
CA VAL A 88 -2.09 -5.78 1.78
C VAL A 88 -0.93 -6.75 1.71
N MET A 89 -1.14 -7.97 1.20
CA MET A 89 -0.08 -8.97 1.05
C MET A 89 1.06 -8.48 0.13
N ILE A 90 0.73 -7.87 -1.02
CA ILE A 90 1.74 -7.30 -1.92
C ILE A 90 2.55 -6.21 -1.22
N HIS A 91 1.92 -5.35 -0.40
CA HIS A 91 2.66 -4.38 0.43
C HIS A 91 3.52 -5.06 1.49
N SER A 92 2.94 -6.03 2.18
CA SER A 92 3.56 -6.73 3.33
C SER A 92 4.76 -7.58 2.92
N VAL A 93 4.82 -8.01 1.66
CA VAL A 93 5.92 -8.85 1.14
C VAL A 93 6.85 -8.01 0.25
N GLY A 94 6.30 -7.20 -0.65
CA GLY A 94 7.08 -6.48 -1.66
C GLY A 94 8.06 -5.47 -1.07
N PHE A 95 7.62 -4.65 -0.11
CA PHE A 95 8.48 -3.66 0.53
C PHE A 95 9.59 -4.26 1.41
N PRO A 96 9.33 -5.27 2.27
CA PRO A 96 10.42 -5.95 2.96
C PRO A 96 11.39 -6.67 2.03
N CYS A 97 10.88 -7.36 1.00
CA CYS A 97 11.75 -8.02 0.01
C CYS A 97 12.67 -7.01 -0.69
N LEU A 98 12.18 -5.79 -0.96
CA LEU A 98 13.00 -4.71 -1.52
C LEU A 98 14.20 -4.39 -0.62
N LEU A 99 13.97 -4.22 0.68
CA LEU A 99 15.04 -3.92 1.64
C LEU A 99 16.05 -5.06 1.73
N LEU A 100 15.57 -6.31 1.80
CA LEU A 100 16.45 -7.49 1.86
C LEU A 100 17.32 -7.62 0.61
N ILE A 101 16.73 -7.48 -0.58
CA ILE A 101 17.47 -7.54 -1.84
C ILE A 101 18.49 -6.39 -1.91
N THR A 102 18.11 -5.18 -1.48
CA THR A 102 19.03 -4.04 -1.42
C THR A 102 20.22 -4.34 -0.52
N MET A 103 19.99 -4.89 0.68
CA MET A 103 21.08 -5.27 1.58
C MET A 103 22.02 -6.29 0.95
N VAL A 104 21.49 -7.32 0.28
CA VAL A 104 22.30 -8.31 -0.43
C VAL A 104 23.12 -7.65 -1.55
N VAL A 105 22.50 -6.78 -2.35
CA VAL A 105 23.19 -6.06 -3.44
C VAL A 105 24.32 -5.19 -2.90
N VAL A 106 24.09 -4.50 -1.78
CA VAL A 106 25.10 -3.67 -1.11
C VAL A 106 26.27 -4.51 -0.59
N GLU A 107 25.98 -5.67 0.02
CA GLU A 107 27.02 -6.56 0.54
C GLU A 107 27.86 -7.15 -0.60
N VAL A 108 27.23 -7.56 -1.69
CA VAL A 108 27.92 -8.03 -2.90
C VAL A 108 28.78 -6.91 -3.50
N ALA A 109 28.28 -5.67 -3.54
CA ALA A 109 29.04 -4.52 -4.03
C ALA A 109 30.27 -4.23 -3.15
N ARG A 110 30.14 -4.35 -1.81
CA ARG A 110 31.26 -4.21 -0.87
C ARG A 110 32.34 -5.26 -1.12
N LEU A 111 31.94 -6.52 -1.33
CA LEU A 111 32.87 -7.63 -1.60
C LEU A 111 33.63 -7.45 -2.93
N LEU A 112 32.99 -6.89 -3.95
CA LEU A 112 33.58 -6.73 -5.28
C LEU A 112 34.47 -5.49 -5.42
N ILE A 113 34.10 -4.38 -4.78
CA ILE A 113 34.72 -3.06 -4.98
C ILE A 113 35.66 -2.70 -3.80
N GLY A 114 35.53 -3.39 -2.67
CA GLY A 114 36.27 -3.13 -1.45
C GLY A 114 35.61 -2.05 -0.58
N GLU A 115 35.90 -2.10 0.74
CA GLU A 115 35.22 -1.27 1.75
C GLU A 115 35.47 0.24 1.60
N ASN A 116 36.54 0.64 0.90
CA ASN A 116 36.93 2.04 0.75
C ASN A 116 36.12 2.81 -0.31
N ALA A 117 35.26 2.16 -1.08
CA ALA A 117 34.47 2.78 -2.15
C ALA A 117 33.08 3.24 -1.69
N GLY A 118 33.02 4.01 -0.60
CA GLY A 118 31.77 4.42 0.06
C GLY A 118 30.76 5.13 -0.86
N GLU A 119 31.22 6.06 -1.70
CA GLU A 119 30.35 6.79 -2.64
C GLU A 119 29.69 5.87 -3.67
N VAL A 120 30.44 4.89 -4.19
CA VAL A 120 29.94 3.91 -5.15
C VAL A 120 28.91 3.00 -4.50
N ILE A 121 29.17 2.54 -3.26
CA ILE A 121 28.23 1.71 -2.49
C ILE A 121 26.92 2.46 -2.23
N ILE A 122 26.99 3.76 -1.88
CA ILE A 122 25.80 4.60 -1.70
C ILE A 122 25.03 4.72 -3.02
N GLY A 123 25.72 4.99 -4.13
CA GLY A 123 25.09 5.06 -5.46
C GLY A 123 24.36 3.77 -5.84
N VAL A 124 24.99 2.61 -5.65
CA VAL A 124 24.40 1.29 -5.89
C VAL A 124 23.18 1.05 -4.99
N SER A 125 23.25 1.46 -3.72
CA SER A 125 22.13 1.36 -2.77
C SER A 125 20.92 2.15 -3.25
N ILE A 126 21.12 3.41 -3.66
CA ILE A 126 20.02 4.27 -4.12
C ILE A 126 19.40 3.72 -5.41
N MET A 127 20.23 3.33 -6.38
CA MET A 127 19.75 2.81 -7.66
C MET A 127 18.97 1.49 -7.49
N SER A 128 19.44 0.60 -6.62
CA SER A 128 18.74 -0.65 -6.31
C SER A 128 17.39 -0.40 -5.62
N ILE A 129 17.34 0.51 -4.64
CA ILE A 129 16.08 0.91 -4.00
C ILE A 129 15.09 1.46 -5.03
N LEU A 130 15.51 2.40 -5.88
CA LEU A 130 14.63 3.03 -6.89
C LEU A 130 14.10 2.02 -7.92
N LEU A 131 14.97 1.13 -8.40
CA LEU A 131 14.59 0.09 -9.35
C LEU A 131 13.56 -0.86 -8.74
N LEU A 132 13.87 -1.40 -7.56
CA LEU A 132 12.99 -2.34 -6.88
C LEU A 132 11.67 -1.67 -6.46
N PHE A 133 11.69 -0.41 -6.07
CA PHE A 133 10.48 0.35 -5.74
C PHE A 133 9.57 0.44 -6.96
N THR A 134 10.14 0.80 -8.12
CA THR A 134 9.42 0.84 -9.40
C THR A 134 8.80 -0.51 -9.75
N LEU A 135 9.52 -1.62 -9.51
CA LEU A 135 9.01 -2.97 -9.76
C LEU A 135 7.84 -3.34 -8.85
N VAL A 136 7.96 -3.11 -7.54
CA VAL A 136 6.89 -3.36 -6.57
C VAL A 136 5.67 -2.50 -6.87
N TYR A 137 5.87 -1.21 -7.15
CA TYR A 137 4.82 -0.29 -7.53
C TYR A 137 4.13 -0.72 -8.83
N GLY A 138 4.89 -1.12 -9.85
CA GLY A 138 4.36 -1.64 -11.11
C GLY A 138 3.52 -2.91 -10.92
N LYS A 139 3.97 -3.83 -10.07
CA LYS A 139 3.19 -5.02 -9.68
C LYS A 139 1.89 -4.64 -8.97
N LEU A 140 1.94 -3.67 -8.08
CA LEU A 140 0.76 -3.17 -7.40
C LEU A 140 -0.25 -2.56 -8.39
N GLN A 141 0.20 -1.72 -9.32
CA GLN A 141 -0.68 -1.12 -10.33
C GLN A 141 -1.27 -2.18 -11.28
N SER A 142 -0.45 -3.16 -11.68
CA SER A 142 -0.91 -4.31 -12.47
C SER A 142 -2.00 -5.09 -11.74
N TYR A 143 -1.80 -5.37 -10.44
CA TYR A 143 -2.80 -6.01 -9.60
C TYR A 143 -4.11 -5.21 -9.55
N LYS A 144 -4.05 -3.89 -9.32
CA LYS A 144 -5.23 -3.01 -9.30
C LYS A 144 -6.00 -3.03 -10.63
N ARG A 145 -5.29 -3.01 -11.76
CA ARG A 145 -5.90 -2.94 -13.10
C ARG A 145 -6.47 -4.29 -13.57
N ASN A 146 -5.80 -5.38 -13.22
CA ASN A 146 -6.10 -6.69 -13.80
C ASN A 146 -7.00 -7.56 -12.91
N TYR A 147 -7.16 -7.25 -11.63
CA TYR A 147 -8.00 -8.04 -10.71
C TYR A 147 -9.42 -8.25 -11.25
N ALA A 148 -10.08 -7.17 -11.74
CA ALA A 148 -11.41 -7.29 -12.31
C ALA A 148 -11.45 -8.24 -13.52
N LYS A 149 -10.40 -8.25 -14.34
CA LYS A 149 -10.32 -9.12 -15.52
C LYS A 149 -10.12 -10.58 -15.12
N TRP A 150 -9.24 -10.86 -14.17
CA TRP A 150 -8.94 -12.23 -13.72
C TRP A 150 -10.17 -12.95 -13.15
N PHE A 151 -11.08 -12.21 -12.52
CA PHE A 151 -12.28 -12.77 -11.89
C PHE A 151 -13.58 -12.44 -12.63
N ASN A 152 -13.50 -11.90 -13.87
CA ASN A 152 -14.64 -11.47 -14.68
C ASN A 152 -15.64 -10.57 -13.91
N LEU A 153 -15.11 -9.58 -13.21
CA LEU A 153 -15.86 -8.62 -12.40
C LEU A 153 -16.10 -7.31 -13.15
N GLU A 154 -17.12 -6.59 -12.72
CA GLU A 154 -17.41 -5.21 -13.12
C GLU A 154 -16.94 -4.25 -12.03
N ILE A 155 -16.21 -3.20 -12.40
CA ILE A 155 -15.87 -2.11 -11.47
C ILE A 155 -17.03 -1.12 -11.47
N ILE A 156 -17.80 -1.09 -10.38
CA ILE A 156 -18.96 -0.22 -10.29
C ILE A 156 -18.57 1.21 -9.89
N MET A 157 -17.57 1.37 -9.02
CA MET A 157 -17.10 2.68 -8.57
C MET A 157 -15.67 2.60 -8.06
N TRP A 158 -15.04 3.75 -7.91
CA TRP A 158 -13.75 3.91 -7.24
C TRP A 158 -13.98 4.56 -5.90
N GLU A 159 -13.26 4.08 -4.89
CA GLU A 159 -13.38 4.55 -3.52
C GLU A 159 -11.99 4.53 -2.86
N HIS A 160 -11.48 5.70 -2.49
CA HIS A 160 -10.16 5.87 -1.85
C HIS A 160 -9.01 5.31 -2.68
N GLY A 161 -9.11 5.44 -4.00
CA GLY A 161 -8.14 4.88 -4.94
C GLY A 161 -8.22 3.35 -5.09
N HIS A 162 -9.25 2.70 -4.55
CA HIS A 162 -9.52 1.27 -4.73
C HIS A 162 -10.78 1.04 -5.56
N PRO A 163 -10.77 0.08 -6.49
CA PRO A 163 -11.95 -0.32 -7.23
C PRO A 163 -12.93 -1.07 -6.32
N VAL A 164 -14.23 -0.80 -6.48
CA VAL A 164 -15.31 -1.57 -5.86
C VAL A 164 -15.92 -2.48 -6.91
N PHE A 165 -15.92 -3.78 -6.62
CA PHE A 165 -16.29 -4.80 -7.60
C PHE A 165 -17.71 -5.29 -7.42
N ARG A 166 -18.33 -5.66 -8.53
CA ARG A 166 -19.58 -6.41 -8.62
C ARG A 166 -19.38 -7.61 -9.54
N GLU A 167 -20.08 -8.70 -9.27
CA GLU A 167 -20.13 -9.84 -10.20
C GLU A 167 -20.93 -9.47 -11.45
N LYS A 168 -20.38 -9.75 -12.63
CA LYS A 168 -21.13 -9.59 -13.88
C LYS A 168 -22.35 -10.50 -13.82
N LYS A 169 -23.50 -9.98 -14.26
CA LYS A 169 -24.67 -10.83 -14.47
C LYS A 169 -24.29 -11.85 -15.54
N ARG A 170 -24.52 -13.13 -15.28
CA ARG A 170 -24.48 -14.14 -16.34
C ARG A 170 -25.66 -13.83 -17.26
N GLU A 171 -25.35 -13.44 -18.49
CA GLU A 171 -26.32 -13.39 -19.59
C GLU A 171 -26.70 -14.81 -20.02
#